data_AF-A0A9X9PYU4-F1
#
_entry.id   AF-A0A9X9PYU4-F1
#
_cell.length_a   1.000
_cell.length_b   1.000
_cell.length_c   1.000
_cell.angle_alpha   90.00
_cell.angle_beta   90.00
_cell.angle_gamma   90.00
#
_symmetry.space_group_name_H-M   'P 1'
#
loop_
_entity.id
_entity.type
_entity.pdbx_description
1 polymer ?
#
loop_
_entity_poly.entity_id
_entity_poly.type
_entity_poly.pdbx_seq_one_letter_code
_entity_poly.pdbx_strand_id
1 'polypeptide(L)'
;QIAGFWREVGVASSQNLALKTPKRLEALFLTLSGRELTVKVAYNSSGSCETEEIVGSEIDVSGTFVFPGHREIHVIDTDYEQYAILRLSLRWQGKDYHVLKYFSKRM
;
A
#
# COMPACT_ATOMS: atom_id res chain seq x y z
N GLN A 1 -15.86 3.55 2.84
CA GLN A 1 -15.10 2.90 1.73
C GLN A 1 -13.64 3.31 1.83
N ILE A 2 -12.70 2.42 1.44
CA ILE A 2 -11.24 2.68 1.56
C ILE A 2 -10.74 3.75 0.57
N ALA A 3 -11.52 4.11 -0.45
CA ALA A 3 -11.14 5.15 -1.41
C ALA A 3 -10.81 6.51 -0.74
N GLY A 4 -9.95 7.28 -1.41
CA GLY A 4 -9.51 8.60 -1.00
C GLY A 4 -8.03 8.68 -0.67
N PHE A 5 -7.63 9.82 -0.08
CA PHE A 5 -6.25 10.12 0.27
C PHE A 5 -5.88 9.55 1.65
N TRP A 6 -4.68 8.96 1.74
CA TRP A 6 -4.14 8.36 2.95
C TRP A 6 -2.67 8.73 3.12
N ARG A 7 -2.25 9.05 4.35
CA ARG A 7 -0.85 9.32 4.71
C ARG A 7 -0.27 8.11 5.42
N GLU A 8 0.94 7.70 5.06
CA GLU A 8 1.65 6.67 5.80
C GLU A 8 2.15 7.28 7.12
N VAL A 9 1.76 6.67 8.24
CA VAL A 9 2.15 7.11 9.58
C VAL A 9 3.11 6.10 10.23
N GLY A 10 2.99 4.82 9.89
CA GLY A 10 3.84 3.78 10.46
C GLY A 10 4.10 2.63 9.49
N VAL A 11 5.28 2.01 9.63
CA VAL A 11 5.68 0.82 8.86
C VAL A 11 6.32 -0.18 9.81
N ALA A 12 5.95 -1.45 9.68
CA ALA A 12 6.56 -2.55 10.40
C ALA A 12 6.85 -3.74 9.47
N SER A 13 8.00 -4.39 9.66
CA SER A 13 8.36 -5.61 8.95
C SER A 13 9.40 -6.36 9.77
N SER A 14 9.35 -7.70 9.73
CA SER A 14 10.42 -8.55 10.26
C SER A 14 11.66 -8.55 9.36
N GLN A 15 11.59 -7.96 8.16
CA GLN A 15 12.71 -7.86 7.21
C GLN A 15 13.20 -6.41 7.10
N ASN A 16 14.41 -6.14 7.59
CA ASN A 16 15.02 -4.80 7.55
C ASN A 16 15.06 -4.17 6.15
N LEU A 17 15.24 -4.97 5.10
CA LEU A 17 15.30 -4.47 3.71
C LEU A 17 14.01 -3.78 3.30
N ALA A 18 12.86 -4.26 3.80
CA ALA A 18 11.55 -3.70 3.47
C ALA A 18 11.28 -2.36 4.20
N LEU A 19 12.06 -2.05 5.24
CA LEU A 19 12.00 -0.78 5.97
C LEU A 19 12.95 0.28 5.40
N LYS A 20 13.98 -0.12 4.65
CA LYS A 20 15.02 0.76 4.08
C LYS A 20 14.93 0.84 2.56
N THR A 21 13.75 1.17 2.05
CA THR A 21 13.55 1.41 0.61
C THR A 21 14.04 2.82 0.23
N PRO A 22 14.77 2.98 -0.89
CA PRO A 22 15.16 4.30 -1.40
C PRO A 22 13.96 5.15 -1.83
N LYS A 23 12.86 4.51 -2.26
CA LYS A 23 11.57 5.16 -2.51
C LYS A 23 10.66 4.96 -1.29
N ARG A 24 10.77 5.83 -0.30
CA ARG A 24 9.91 5.79 0.89
C ARG A 24 8.57 6.45 0.57
N LEU A 25 7.51 5.65 0.71
CA LEU A 25 6.14 6.12 0.56
C LEU A 25 5.84 7.20 1.60
N GLU A 26 5.21 8.29 1.18
CA GLU A 26 4.70 9.32 2.09
C GLU A 26 3.17 9.28 2.17
N ALA A 27 2.53 9.13 1.02
CA ALA A 27 1.08 9.10 0.91
C ALA A 27 0.63 8.29 -0.30
N LEU A 28 -0.65 7.92 -0.29
CA LEU A 28 -1.30 7.32 -1.44
C LEU A 28 -2.73 7.85 -1.62
N PHE A 29 -3.22 7.74 -2.84
CA PHE A 29 -4.61 8.01 -3.19
C PHE A 29 -5.21 6.74 -3.80
N LEU A 30 -6.30 6.26 -3.20
CA LEU A 30 -7.00 5.05 -3.60
C LEU A 30 -8.27 5.39 -4.37
N THR A 31 -8.41 4.80 -5.55
CA THR A 31 -9.63 4.88 -6.36
C THR A 31 -10.15 3.47 -6.60
N LEU A 32 -11.41 3.23 -6.25
CA LEU A 32 -12.09 1.96 -6.51
C LEU A 32 -12.97 2.09 -7.75
N SER A 33 -12.88 1.11 -8.65
CA SER A 33 -13.70 1.00 -9.85
C SER A 33 -14.13 -0.46 -10.04
N GLY A 34 -15.32 -0.82 -9.56
CA GLY A 34 -15.76 -2.21 -9.55
C GLY A 34 -14.84 -3.10 -8.71
N ARG A 35 -14.14 -4.04 -9.35
CA ARG A 35 -13.12 -4.91 -8.72
C ARG A 35 -11.71 -4.38 -8.85
N GLU A 36 -11.49 -3.22 -9.46
CA GLU A 36 -10.18 -2.63 -9.61
C GLU A 36 -9.90 -1.62 -8.50
N LEU A 37 -8.65 -1.63 -8.02
CA LEU A 37 -8.11 -0.65 -7.10
C LEU A 37 -6.92 0.03 -7.76
N THR A 38 -7.10 1.30 -8.13
CA THR A 38 -6.00 2.16 -8.56
C THR A 38 -5.35 2.78 -7.33
N VAL A 39 -4.04 2.57 -7.21
CA VAL A 39 -3.19 3.11 -6.16
C VAL A 39 -2.24 4.11 -6.79
N LYS A 40 -2.47 5.39 -6.52
CA LYS A 40 -1.50 6.44 -6.83
C LYS A 40 -0.63 6.70 -5.61
N VAL A 41 0.65 6.43 -5.71
CA VAL A 41 1.62 6.61 -4.61
C VAL A 41 2.39 7.91 -4.80
N ALA A 42 2.74 8.55 -3.68
CA ALA A 42 3.69 9.66 -3.63
C ALA A 42 4.87 9.28 -2.73
N TYR A 43 6.08 9.49 -3.22
CA TYR A 43 7.30 9.18 -2.49
C TYR A 43 8.37 10.26 -2.70
N ASN A 44 9.25 10.41 -1.71
CA ASN A 44 10.42 11.26 -1.83
C ASN A 44 11.52 10.54 -2.62
N SER A 45 12.01 11.19 -3.66
CA SER A 45 13.13 10.74 -4.48
C SER A 45 14.18 11.84 -4.49
N SER A 46 15.18 11.71 -3.62
CA SER A 46 16.31 12.64 -3.51
C SER A 46 15.90 14.12 -3.38
N GLY A 47 14.84 14.42 -2.63
CA GLY A 47 14.33 15.78 -2.41
C GLY A 47 13.28 16.23 -3.43
N SER A 48 12.97 15.42 -4.44
CA SER A 48 11.83 15.64 -5.34
C SER A 48 10.65 14.74 -4.94
N CYS A 49 9.43 15.25 -5.07
CA CYS A 49 8.23 14.43 -4.94
C CYS A 49 7.95 13.78 -6.30
N GLU A 50 7.93 12.45 -6.32
CA GLU A 50 7.54 11.67 -7.48
C GLU A 50 6.23 10.94 -7.18
N THR A 51 5.43 10.71 -8.23
CA THR A 51 4.20 9.92 -8.13
C THR A 51 4.20 8.81 -9.15
N GLU A 52 3.72 7.63 -8.73
CA GLU A 52 3.48 6.48 -9.61
C GLU A 52 2.03 6.03 -9.45
N GLU A 53 1.46 5.46 -10.50
CA GLU A 53 0.12 4.88 -10.48
C GLU A 53 0.20 3.40 -10.83
N ILE A 54 -0.49 2.57 -10.04
CA ILE A 54 -0.53 1.13 -10.22
C ILE A 54 -1.98 0.67 -10.05
N VAL A 55 -2.46 -0.12 -10.99
CA VAL A 55 -3.79 -0.73 -10.92
C VAL A 55 -3.65 -2.17 -10.47
N GLY A 56 -4.49 -2.56 -9.52
CA GLY A 56 -4.64 -3.94 -9.07
C GLY A 56 -6.08 -4.39 -9.14
N SER A 57 -6.31 -5.68 -9.00
CA SER A 57 -7.64 -6.30 -9.05
C SER A 57 -7.91 -7.07 -7.77
N GLU A 58 -9.15 -6.97 -7.27
CA GLU A 58 -9.64 -7.77 -6.16
C GLU A 58 -9.74 -9.24 -6.55
N ILE A 59 -9.33 -10.13 -5.67
CA ILE A 59 -9.43 -11.58 -5.84
C ILE A 59 -10.62 -12.13 -5.03
N ASP A 60 -10.81 -13.45 -5.02
CA ASP A 60 -11.94 -14.11 -4.35
C ASP A 60 -12.00 -13.86 -2.82
N VAL A 61 -10.93 -13.33 -2.24
CA VAL A 61 -10.88 -12.87 -0.84
C VAL A 61 -11.12 -11.37 -0.80
N SER A 62 -12.27 -10.95 -0.26
CA SER A 62 -12.63 -9.54 -0.17
C SER A 62 -11.57 -8.72 0.58
N GLY A 63 -11.30 -7.51 0.09
CA GLY A 63 -10.26 -6.64 0.63
C GLY A 63 -8.83 -7.07 0.30
N THR A 64 -8.66 -8.05 -0.59
CA THR A 64 -7.37 -8.51 -1.09
C THR A 64 -7.21 -8.17 -2.55
N PHE A 65 -6.16 -7.44 -2.88
CA PHE A 65 -5.89 -6.93 -4.21
C PHE A 65 -4.53 -7.40 -4.69
N VAL A 66 -4.46 -7.92 -5.91
CA VAL A 66 -3.22 -8.32 -6.57
C VAL A 66 -2.78 -7.28 -7.58
N PHE A 67 -1.49 -7.04 -7.65
CA PHE A 67 -0.86 -6.01 -8.48
C PHE A 67 0.28 -6.63 -9.31
N PRO A 68 0.67 -5.99 -10.43
CA PRO A 68 1.84 -6.40 -11.21
C PRO A 68 3.10 -6.59 -10.36
N GLY A 69 3.93 -7.56 -10.74
CA GLY A 69 5.19 -7.87 -10.05
C GLY A 69 5.01 -8.68 -8.75
N HIS A 70 3.99 -9.53 -8.68
CA HIS A 70 3.70 -10.42 -7.54
C HIS A 70 3.54 -9.67 -6.21
N ARG A 71 2.85 -8.53 -6.28
CA ARG A 71 2.51 -7.70 -5.14
C ARG A 71 1.07 -7.97 -4.75
N GLU A 72 0.80 -8.10 -3.47
CA GLU A 72 -0.53 -8.25 -2.91
C GLU A 72 -0.73 -7.22 -1.79
N ILE A 73 -1.90 -6.59 -1.75
CA ILE A 73 -2.35 -5.77 -0.63
C ILE A 73 -3.55 -6.45 0.00
N HIS A 74 -3.46 -6.68 1.31
CA HIS A 74 -4.59 -7.12 2.11
C HIS A 74 -4.94 -6.06 3.14
N VAL A 75 -6.19 -5.63 3.16
CA VAL A 75 -6.72 -4.73 4.19
C VAL A 75 -6.94 -5.56 5.46
N ILE A 76 -6.11 -5.35 6.48
CA ILE A 76 -6.23 -6.08 7.76
C ILE A 76 -7.36 -5.49 8.60
N ASP A 77 -7.37 -4.17 8.74
CA ASP A 77 -8.33 -3.46 9.58
C ASP A 77 -8.44 -2.00 9.14
N THR A 78 -9.64 -1.41 9.26
CA THR A 78 -9.91 -0.01 8.94
C THR A 78 -11.31 0.37 9.43
N ASP A 79 -11.44 1.58 9.97
CA ASP A 79 -12.76 2.20 10.21
C ASP A 79 -13.28 2.98 9.00
N TYR A 80 -12.54 2.93 7.88
CA TYR A 80 -12.76 3.67 6.63
C TYR A 80 -12.72 5.20 6.72
N GLU A 81 -12.60 5.77 7.91
CA GLU A 81 -12.75 7.21 8.18
C GLU A 81 -11.48 7.85 8.71
N GLN A 82 -10.74 7.13 9.55
CA GLN A 82 -9.58 7.65 10.28
C GLN A 82 -8.33 6.85 9.96
N TYR A 83 -8.39 5.53 9.99
CA TYR A 83 -7.20 4.69 9.87
C TYR A 83 -7.38 3.50 8.95
N ALA A 84 -6.25 3.00 8.44
CA ALA A 84 -6.18 1.71 7.77
C ALA A 84 -4.86 1.00 8.08
N ILE A 85 -4.94 -0.30 8.35
CA ILE A 85 -3.80 -1.20 8.49
C ILE A 85 -3.79 -2.11 7.27
N LEU A 86 -2.74 -1.99 6.47
CA LEU A 86 -2.56 -2.79 5.26
C LEU A 86 -1.36 -3.72 5.42
N ARG A 87 -1.52 -4.97 4.97
CA ARG A 87 -0.40 -5.88 4.74
C ARG A 87 -0.05 -5.88 3.27
N LEU A 88 1.17 -5.46 2.94
CA LEU A 88 1.77 -5.70 1.64
C LEU A 88 2.56 -7.01 1.69
N SER A 89 2.31 -7.87 0.71
CA SER A 89 3.13 -9.05 0.43
C SER A 89 3.81 -8.87 -0.92
N LEU A 90 5.11 -9.17 -0.97
CA LEU A 90 5.90 -9.20 -2.20
C LEU A 90 6.63 -10.53 -2.27
N ARG A 91 6.44 -11.27 -3.36
CA ARG A 91 7.26 -12.45 -3.64
C ARG A 91 8.44 -12.08 -4.52
N TRP A 92 9.65 -12.21 -4.00
CA TRP A 92 10.89 -11.88 -4.71
C TRP A 92 11.93 -12.98 -4.52
N GLN A 93 12.49 -13.50 -5.63
CA GLN A 93 13.46 -14.60 -5.65
C GLN A 93 13.01 -15.81 -4.81
N GLY A 94 11.73 -16.17 -4.89
CA GLY A 94 11.16 -17.30 -4.15
C GLY A 94 10.93 -17.06 -2.65
N LYS A 95 11.21 -15.86 -2.14
CA LYS A 95 10.95 -15.48 -0.75
C LYS A 95 9.78 -14.51 -0.66
N ASP A 96 8.97 -14.65 0.37
CA ASP A 96 7.89 -13.73 0.68
C ASP A 96 8.37 -12.66 1.67
N TYR A 97 8.11 -11.41 1.32
CA TYR A 97 8.36 -10.25 2.14
C TYR A 97 7.03 -9.66 2.57
N HIS A 98 6.91 -9.35 3.86
CA HIS A 98 5.69 -8.78 4.40
C HIS A 98 5.96 -7.45 5.08
N VAL A 99 5.11 -6.47 4.78
CA VAL A 99 5.18 -5.13 5.37
C VAL A 99 3.79 -4.76 5.85
N LEU A 100 3.69 -4.39 7.12
CA LEU A 100 2.53 -3.73 7.66
C LEU A 100 2.69 -2.22 7.50
N LYS A 101 1.66 -1.57 6.97
CA LYS A 101 1.59 -0.12 6.85
C LYS A 101 0.37 0.39 7.59
N TYR A 102 0.58 1.37 8.46
CA TYR A 102 -0.45 2.11 9.16
C TYR A 102 -0.66 3.44 8.47
N PHE A 103 -1.89 3.67 8.02
CA PHE A 103 -2.30 4.87 7.31
C PHE A 103 -3.30 5.68 8.12
N SER A 104 -3.25 6.99 7.97
CA SER A 104 -4.24 7.92 8.52
C SER A 104 -4.84 8.81 7.43
N LYS A 105 -6.16 9.02 7.51
CA LYS A 105 -6.89 10.04 6.74
C LYS A 105 -6.72 11.44 7.35
N ARG A 106 -6.53 11.51 8.67
CA ARG A 106 -6.45 12.76 9.44
C ARG A 106 -5.00 13.06 9.86
N MET A 107 -4.67 14.33 10.02
CA MET A 107 -3.46 14.79 10.72
C MET A 107 -3.84 15.13 12.16
#